data_AF-A0A1M4SCT9-F1
#
_entry.id   AF-A0A1M4SCT9-F1
#
_cell.length_a   1.000
_cell.length_b   1.000
_cell.length_c   1.000
_cell.angle_alpha   90.00
_cell.angle_beta   90.00
_cell.angle_gamma   90.00
#
_symmetry.space_group_name_H-M   'P 1'
#
loop_
_entity.id
_entity.type
_entity.pdbx_description
1 polymer ?
#
loop_
_entity_poly.entity_id
_entity_poly.type
_entity_poly.pdbx_seq_one_letter_code
_entity_poly.pdbx_strand_id
1 'polypeptide(L)'
;MKVLIDTNVILDILLKKTPFDVDAYNILKLAEEKKINAYLAAFSIMDIYYFINKNFSHNESIKALEALLSIVEVVSITKHDIKKAMNFKEFRDLEDALQMLPYFLCHKTY
;
A
#
# COMPACT_ATOMS: atom_id res chain seq x y z
N MET A 1 -6.85 -9.34 12.12
CA MET A 1 -5.79 -9.87 11.22
C MET A 1 -5.12 -8.68 10.56
N LYS A 2 -3.78 -8.62 10.49
CA LYS A 2 -3.06 -7.51 9.86
C LYS A 2 -2.70 -7.88 8.42
N VAL A 3 -2.93 -6.97 7.49
CA VAL A 3 -2.73 -7.20 6.05
C VAL A 3 -1.97 -6.01 5.48
N LEU A 4 -0.77 -6.25 4.93
CA LEU A 4 -0.10 -5.26 4.10
C LEU A 4 -0.68 -5.37 2.69
N ILE A 5 -1.25 -4.28 2.19
CA ILE A 5 -1.81 -4.22 0.84
C ILE A 5 -0.72 -3.77 -0.12
N ASP A 6 -0.64 -4.44 -1.26
CA ASP A 6 0.26 -4.06 -2.34
C ASP A 6 -0.22 -2.79 -3.05
N THR A 7 0.72 -1.96 -3.53
CA THR A 7 0.43 -0.75 -4.31
C THR A 7 -0.51 -1.04 -5.48
N ASN A 8 -0.30 -2.14 -6.21
CA ASN A 8 -1.09 -2.49 -7.38
C ASN A 8 -2.54 -2.83 -7.03
N VAL A 9 -2.79 -3.46 -5.88
CA VAL A 9 -4.16 -3.74 -5.42
C VAL A 9 -4.94 -2.45 -5.22
N ILE A 10 -4.31 -1.41 -4.65
CA ILE A 10 -4.95 -0.10 -4.52
C ILE A 10 -5.18 0.55 -5.89
N LEU A 11 -4.21 0.44 -6.81
CA LEU A 11 -4.36 0.96 -8.16
C LEU A 11 -5.48 0.26 -8.94
N ASP A 12 -5.69 -1.04 -8.72
CA ASP A 12 -6.76 -1.79 -9.38
C ASP A 12 -8.14 -1.24 -8.98
N ILE A 13 -8.30 -0.81 -7.73
CA ILE A 13 -9.52 -0.18 -7.22
C ILE A 13 -9.68 1.23 -7.82
N LEU A 14 -8.67 2.09 -7.64
CA LEU A 14 -8.78 3.51 -7.98
C LEU A 14 -8.85 3.75 -9.49
N LEU A 15 -8.21 2.89 -10.29
CA LEU A 15 -8.20 2.97 -11.75
C LEU A 15 -9.16 1.97 -12.41
N LYS A 16 -9.90 1.17 -11.63
CA LYS A 16 -10.84 0.14 -12.13
C LYS A 16 -10.18 -0.82 -13.13
N LYS A 17 -8.99 -1.33 -12.78
CA LYS A 17 -8.24 -2.25 -13.64
C LYS A 17 -8.84 -3.64 -13.54
N THR A 18 -9.46 -4.08 -14.63
CA THR A 18 -9.97 -5.44 -14.75
C THR A 18 -8.80 -6.42 -15.01
N PRO A 19 -8.92 -7.69 -14.54
CA PRO A 19 -10.08 -8.30 -13.89
C PRO A 19 -10.11 -8.20 -12.35
N PHE A 20 -9.13 -7.54 -11.73
CA PHE A 20 -8.91 -7.64 -10.27
C PHE A 20 -9.59 -6.55 -9.45
N ASP A 21 -10.19 -5.54 -10.09
CA ASP A 21 -10.85 -4.40 -9.44
C ASP A 21 -11.90 -4.83 -8.40
N VAL A 22 -12.72 -5.83 -8.70
CA VAL A 22 -13.76 -6.35 -7.80
C VAL A 22 -13.15 -7.04 -6.58
N ASP A 23 -12.15 -7.89 -6.78
CA ASP A 23 -11.49 -8.62 -5.69
C ASP A 23 -10.70 -7.67 -4.79
N ALA A 24 -9.98 -6.71 -5.40
CA ALA A 24 -9.26 -5.67 -4.69
C ALA A 24 -10.21 -4.80 -3.85
N TYR A 25 -11.37 -4.43 -4.40
CA TYR A 25 -12.40 -3.68 -3.67
C TYR A 25 -12.92 -4.47 -2.46
N ASN A 26 -13.15 -5.78 -2.61
CA ASN A 26 -13.58 -6.63 -1.50
C ASN A 26 -12.56 -6.67 -0.36
N ILE A 27 -11.25 -6.67 -0.66
CA ILE A 27 -10.21 -6.58 0.36
C ILE A 27 -10.31 -5.25 1.12
N LEU A 28 -10.43 -4.12 0.41
CA LEU A 28 -10.52 -2.81 1.07
C LEU A 28 -11.81 -2.67 1.89
N LYS A 29 -12.92 -3.25 1.41
CA LYS A 29 -14.19 -3.31 2.14
C LYS A 29 -14.07 -4.06 3.46
N LEU A 30 -13.30 -5.16 3.52
CA LEU A 30 -13.03 -5.85 4.79
C LEU A 30 -12.28 -4.94 5.78
N ALA A 31 -11.42 -4.05 5.29
CA ALA A 31 -10.73 -3.08 6.13
C ALA A 31 -11.68 -2.00 6.65
N GLU A 32 -12.53 -1.46 5.78
CA GLU A 32 -13.58 -0.49 6.13
C GLU A 32 -14.55 -1.06 7.17
N GLU A 33 -14.96 -2.32 7.02
CA GLU A 33 -15.79 -3.06 7.98
C GLU A 33 -15.03 -3.49 9.26
N LYS A 34 -13.76 -3.08 9.41
CA LYS A 34 -12.88 -3.40 10.55
C LYS A 34 -12.65 -4.89 10.79
N LYS A 35 -12.83 -5.73 9.76
CA LYS A 35 -12.55 -7.17 9.81
C LYS A 35 -11.05 -7.47 9.65
N ILE A 36 -10.33 -6.58 8.96
CA ILE A 36 -8.87 -6.60 8.87
C ILE A 36 -8.28 -5.23 9.21
N ASN A 37 -7.04 -5.21 9.67
CA ASN A 37 -6.23 -4.01 9.81
C ASN A 37 -5.39 -3.91 8.54
N ALA A 38 -5.78 -3.02 7.63
CA ALA A 38 -5.05 -2.80 6.38
C ALA A 38 -3.91 -1.81 6.58
N TYR A 39 -2.76 -2.12 5.98
CA TYR A 39 -1.56 -1.31 6.02
C TYR A 39 -1.05 -1.04 4.60
N LEU A 40 -0.48 0.14 4.38
CA LEU A 40 0.30 0.48 3.19
C LEU A 40 1.72 0.89 3.58
N ALA A 41 2.68 0.64 2.69
CA ALA A 41 3.99 1.24 2.82
C ALA A 41 3.91 2.74 2.52
N ALA A 42 4.65 3.57 3.27
CA ALA A 42 4.62 5.02 3.07
C ALA A 42 5.05 5.44 1.66
N PHE A 43 5.99 4.73 1.04
CA PHE A 43 6.44 5.03 -0.32
C PHE A 43 5.37 4.72 -1.37
N SER A 44 4.52 3.71 -1.14
CA SER A 44 3.40 3.38 -2.04
C SER A 44 2.43 4.53 -2.22
N ILE A 45 2.31 5.46 -1.26
CA ILE A 45 1.42 6.64 -1.38
C ILE A 45 1.87 7.54 -2.54
N MET A 46 3.18 7.70 -2.72
CA MET A 46 3.75 8.49 -3.82
C MET A 46 3.46 7.81 -5.17
N ASP A 47 3.62 6.50 -5.23
CA ASP A 47 3.36 5.72 -6.45
C ASP A 47 1.88 5.76 -6.81
N ILE A 48 1.00 5.56 -5.82
CA ILE A 48 -0.46 5.66 -6.01
C ILE A 48 -0.82 7.04 -6.57
N TYR A 49 -0.37 8.12 -5.92
CA TYR A 49 -0.60 9.48 -6.41
C TYR A 49 -0.13 9.66 -7.86
N TYR A 50 1.09 9.23 -8.16
CA TYR A 50 1.69 9.38 -9.48
C TYR A 50 0.86 8.70 -10.57
N PHE A 51 0.34 7.49 -10.31
CA PHE A 51 -0.45 6.76 -11.30
C PHE A 51 -1.89 7.28 -11.43
N ILE A 52 -2.56 7.62 -10.33
CA ILE A 52 -3.95 8.11 -10.40
C ILE A 52 -4.02 9.52 -11.01
N ASN A 53 -3.05 10.38 -10.73
CA ASN A 53 -3.02 11.76 -11.24
C ASN A 53 -2.78 11.84 -12.77
N LYS A 54 -2.49 10.72 -13.44
CA LYS A 54 -2.48 10.65 -14.91
C LYS A 54 -3.88 10.61 -15.51
N ASN A 55 -4.88 10.19 -14.74
CA ASN A 55 -6.26 9.99 -15.20
C ASN A 55 -7.26 10.91 -14.49
N PHE A 56 -6.87 11.49 -13.35
CA PHE A 56 -7.67 12.41 -12.55
C PHE A 56 -6.94 13.74 -12.37
N SER A 57 -7.69 14.80 -12.04
CA SER A 57 -7.09 16.05 -11.60
C SER A 57 -6.36 15.88 -10.27
N HIS A 58 -5.48 16.84 -9.94
CA HIS A 58 -4.80 16.89 -8.64
C HIS A 58 -5.79 16.81 -7.47
N ASN A 59 -6.85 17.62 -7.51
CA ASN A 59 -7.85 17.66 -6.44
C ASN A 59 -8.61 16.34 -6.29
N GLU A 60 -8.93 15.66 -7.39
CA GLU A 60 -9.56 14.33 -7.35
C GLU A 60 -8.60 13.28 -6.78
N SER A 61 -7.32 13.36 -7.17
CA SER A 61 -6.27 12.46 -6.67
C SER A 61 -6.05 12.61 -5.16
N ILE A 62 -6.02 13.84 -4.66
CA ILE A 62 -5.91 14.13 -3.22
C ILE A 62 -7.14 13.59 -2.47
N LYS A 63 -8.35 13.84 -2.96
CA LYS A 63 -9.57 13.29 -2.34
C LYS A 63 -9.58 11.77 -2.28
N ALA A 64 -9.10 11.10 -3.34
CA ALA A 64 -8.98 9.65 -3.37
C ALA A 64 -7.98 9.13 -2.32
N LEU A 65 -6.84 9.82 -2.15
CA LEU A 65 -5.87 9.48 -1.12
C LEU A 65 -6.37 9.75 0.30
N GLU A 66 -7.08 10.85 0.52
CA GLU A 66 -7.72 11.15 1.82
C GLU A 66 -8.73 10.06 2.19
N ALA A 67 -9.57 9.64 1.25
CA ALA A 67 -10.51 8.53 1.45
C ALA A 67 -9.76 7.22 1.76
N LEU A 68 -8.72 6.89 1.01
CA LEU A 68 -7.89 5.71 1.25
C LEU A 68 -7.26 5.72 2.66
N LEU A 69 -6.65 6.84 3.04
CA LEU A 69 -5.97 7.01 4.34
C LEU A 69 -6.94 7.01 5.53
N SER A 70 -8.24 7.20 5.30
CA SER A 70 -9.25 7.02 6.35
C SER A 70 -9.56 5.55 6.66
N ILE A 71 -9.12 4.63 5.79
CA ILE A 71 -9.39 3.18 5.87
C ILE A 71 -8.13 2.39 6.24
N VAL A 72 -6.95 2.85 5.79
CA VAL A 72 -5.68 2.12 5.93
C VAL A 72 -4.69 2.86 6.84
N GLU A 73 -3.89 2.08 7.56
CA GLU A 73 -2.74 2.60 8.30
C GLU A 73 -1.51 2.68 7.41
N VAL A 74 -0.60 3.61 7.69
CA VAL A 74 0.64 3.77 6.90
C VAL A 74 1.86 3.36 7.72
N VAL A 75 2.70 2.50 7.14
CA VAL A 75 3.93 2.03 7.73
C VAL A 75 5.11 2.79 7.13
N SER A 76 5.79 3.55 7.96
CA SER A 76 7.01 4.27 7.59
C SER A 76 8.21 3.31 7.50
N ILE A 77 9.14 3.65 6.61
CA ILE A 77 10.45 3.02 6.51
C ILE A 77 11.53 4.03 6.89
N THR A 78 12.53 3.58 7.63
CA THR A 78 13.65 4.41 8.05
C THR A 78 14.90 4.10 7.23
N LYS A 79 15.93 4.95 7.37
CA LYS A 79 17.27 4.67 6.81
C LYS A 79 17.82 3.32 7.27
N HIS A 80 17.54 2.91 8.51
CA HIS A 80 17.96 1.61 9.03
C HIS A 80 17.27 0.48 8.27
N ASP A 81 15.97 0.61 8.05
CA ASP A 81 15.18 -0.40 7.34
C ASP A 81 15.67 -0.53 5.89
N ILE A 82 15.87 0.59 5.19
CA ILE A 82 16.41 0.59 3.81
C ILE A 82 17.76 -0.16 3.76
N LYS A 83 18.69 0.16 4.66
CA LYS A 83 19.97 -0.54 4.74
C LYS A 83 19.80 -2.03 5.01
N LYS A 84 18.81 -2.40 5.83
CA LYS A 84 18.50 -3.81 6.10
C LYS A 84 18.00 -4.52 4.84
N ALA A 85 17.07 -3.94 4.10
CA ALA A 85 16.56 -4.50 2.84
C ALA A 85 17.67 -4.73 1.81
N MET A 86 18.61 -3.78 1.68
CA MET A 86 19.76 -3.91 0.77
C MET A 86 20.67 -5.11 1.09
N ASN A 87 20.58 -5.69 2.28
CA ASN A 87 21.36 -6.85 2.70
C ASN A 87 20.61 -8.19 2.54
N PHE A 88 19.32 -8.16 2.17
CA PHE A 88 18.59 -9.40 1.87
C PHE A 88 19.13 -10.00 0.57
N LYS A 89 19.54 -11.27 0.62
CA LYS A 89 20.15 -11.97 -0.53
C LYS A 89 19.14 -12.75 -1.35
N GLU A 90 17.96 -12.97 -0.78
CA GLU A 90 16.85 -13.70 -1.35
C GLU A 90 16.05 -12.88 -2.39
N PHE A 91 16.15 -11.55 -2.36
CA PHE A 91 15.48 -10.67 -3.32
C PHE A 91 16.41 -10.27 -4.46
N ARG A 92 15.89 -10.33 -5.69
CA ARG A 92 16.59 -9.84 -6.90
C ARG A 92 16.25 -8.38 -7.20
N ASP A 93 15.08 -7.94 -6.75
CA ASP A 93 14.57 -6.58 -6.90
C ASP A 93 14.55 -5.87 -5.54
N LEU A 94 14.98 -4.60 -5.53
CA LEU A 94 15.07 -3.82 -4.29
C LEU A 94 13.69 -3.36 -3.81
N GLU A 95 12.73 -3.15 -4.70
CA GLU A 95 11.35 -2.81 -4.35
C GLU A 95 10.72 -3.94 -3.54
N ASP A 96 10.85 -5.18 -4.00
CA ASP A 96 10.38 -6.38 -3.29
C ASP A 96 11.02 -6.47 -1.89
N ALA A 97 12.34 -6.22 -1.80
CA ALA A 97 13.06 -6.23 -0.54
C ALA A 97 12.58 -5.12 0.41
N LEU A 98 12.27 -3.93 -0.12
CA LEU A 98 11.77 -2.79 0.65
C LEU A 98 10.33 -3.01 1.10
N GLN A 99 9.48 -3.63 0.28
CA GLN A 99 8.08 -3.90 0.59
C GLN A 99 7.91 -5.01 1.64
N MET A 100 8.89 -5.91 1.76
CA MET A 100 8.94 -6.89 2.84
C MET A 100 9.10 -6.26 4.24
N LEU A 101 9.68 -5.06 4.33
CA LEU A 101 9.92 -4.40 5.63
C LEU A 101 8.63 -3.91 6.32
N PRO A 102 7.75 -3.15 5.64
CA PRO A 102 6.42 -2.84 6.16
C PRO A 102 5.64 -4.05 6.66
N TYR A 103 5.77 -5.21 6.00
CA TYR A 103 5.14 -6.45 6.42
C TYR A 103 5.63 -6.89 7.80
N PHE A 104 6.95 -6.92 8.02
CA PHE A 104 7.50 -7.24 9.33
C PHE A 104 7.14 -6.18 10.39
N LEU A 105 7.12 -4.90 10.01
CA LEU A 105 6.86 -3.79 10.93
C LEU A 105 5.40 -3.74 11.37
N CYS A 106 4.43 -3.97 10.48
CA CYS A 106 3.02 -4.01 10.89
C CYS A 106 2.74 -5.20 11.80
N HIS A 107 3.46 -6.33 11.67
CA HIS A 107 3.31 -7.51 12.52
C HIS A 107 4.12 -7.46 13.82
N LYS A 108 5.04 -6.50 14.01
CA LYS A 108 5.65 -6.28 15.32
C LYS A 108 4.60 -5.74 16.30
N THR A 109 4.26 -6.54 17.30
CA THR A 109 3.66 -6.06 18.54
C THR A 109 4.72 -5.25 19.29
N TYR A 110 4.45 -3.96 19.53
CA TYR A 110 5.13 -3.18 20.56
C TYR A 110 4.65 -3.63 21.94
#